data_AF-A0A9D2KGN0-F1
#
_entry.id   AF-A0A9D2KGN0-F1
#
_cell.length_a   1.000
_cell.length_b   1.000
_cell.length_c   1.000
_cell.angle_alpha   90.00
_cell.angle_beta   90.00
_cell.angle_gamma   90.00
#
_symmetry.space_group_name_H-M   'P 1'
#
loop_
_entity.id
_entity.type
_entity.pdbx_description
1 polymer ?
#
loop_
_entity_poly.entity_id
_entity_poly.type
_entity_poly.pdbx_seq_one_letter_code
_entity_poly.pdbx_strand_id
1 'polypeptide(L)'
;MPVAYTVPDASALLHAADVCGAVGLGREIDRGPGRHGLSNALFLYVRDPDQHRIELFTTHYQFIDLETPPIRWDVSDPQRAQLWGMPASERWFFEASEFPAEPVQEPLLKANPETLEEYLGLH
;
A
#
# COMPACT_ATOMS: atom_id res chain seq x y z
N MET A 1 -6.39 9.28 -1.24
CA MET A 1 -6.75 7.84 -1.15
C MET A 1 -6.35 7.18 -2.47
N PRO A 2 -5.74 5.98 -2.48
CA PRO A 2 -5.36 5.30 -3.73
C PRO A 2 -6.58 4.75 -4.47
N VAL A 3 -6.43 4.51 -5.77
CA VAL A 3 -7.36 3.69 -6.56
C VAL A 3 -6.77 2.29 -6.70
N ALA A 4 -7.58 1.25 -6.51
CA ALA A 4 -7.13 -0.13 -6.54
C ALA A 4 -7.73 -0.92 -7.72
N TYR A 5 -6.89 -1.70 -8.40
CA TYR A 5 -7.27 -2.60 -9.49
C TYR A 5 -6.82 -4.02 -9.18
N THR A 6 -7.70 -4.98 -9.43
CA THR A 6 -7.34 -6.39 -9.32
C THR A 6 -6.60 -6.85 -10.56
N VAL A 7 -5.57 -7.66 -10.37
CA VAL A 7 -4.85 -8.36 -11.45
C VAL A 7 -5.04 -9.88 -11.33
N PRO A 8 -4.90 -10.64 -12.42
CA PRO A 8 -5.23 -12.07 -12.43
C PRO A 8 -4.44 -12.89 -11.41
N ASP A 9 -3.15 -12.60 -11.24
CA ASP A 9 -2.24 -13.40 -10.41
C ASP A 9 -0.97 -12.63 -10.01
N ALA A 10 -0.11 -13.31 -9.23
CA ALA A 10 1.16 -12.77 -8.77
C ALA A 10 2.14 -12.46 -9.90
N SER A 11 2.09 -13.21 -11.01
CA SER A 11 2.97 -12.99 -12.16
C SER A 11 2.62 -11.67 -12.85
N ALA A 12 1.33 -11.30 -12.90
CA ALA A 12 0.90 -10.01 -13.42
C ALA A 12 1.43 -8.82 -12.58
N LEU A 13 1.49 -8.98 -11.24
CA LEU A 13 2.09 -7.96 -10.36
C LEU A 13 3.58 -7.78 -10.64
N LEU A 14 4.33 -8.90 -10.72
CA LEU A 14 5.76 -8.85 -11.02
C LEU A 14 6.02 -8.26 -12.40
N HIS A 15 5.22 -8.65 -13.39
CA HIS A 15 5.31 -8.09 -14.74
C HIS A 15 5.10 -6.57 -14.75
N ALA A 16 4.14 -6.05 -13.97
CA ALA A 16 3.96 -4.60 -13.84
C ALA A 16 5.20 -3.90 -13.27
N ALA A 17 5.83 -4.47 -12.24
CA ALA A 17 7.08 -3.94 -11.68
C ALA A 17 8.23 -3.97 -12.71
N ASP A 18 8.36 -5.07 -13.46
CA ASP A 18 9.36 -5.21 -14.52
C ASP A 18 9.16 -4.16 -15.63
N VAL A 19 7.91 -3.92 -16.04
CA VAL A 19 7.57 -2.90 -17.02
C VAL A 19 7.94 -1.50 -16.50
N CYS A 20 7.58 -1.16 -15.26
CA CYS A 20 7.98 0.10 -14.62
C CYS A 20 9.50 0.28 -14.66
N GLY A 21 10.28 -0.75 -14.32
CA GLY A 21 11.73 -0.74 -14.42
C GLY A 21 12.23 -0.51 -15.85
N ALA A 22 11.68 -1.25 -16.82
CA ALA A 22 12.09 -1.21 -18.22
C ALA A 22 11.86 0.15 -18.90
N VAL A 23 10.82 0.89 -18.49
CA VAL A 23 10.51 2.22 -19.02
C VAL A 23 11.09 3.37 -18.19
N GLY A 24 11.94 3.06 -17.20
CA GLY A 24 12.61 4.07 -16.35
C GLY A 24 11.75 4.66 -15.23
N LEU A 25 10.58 4.08 -14.96
CA LEU A 25 9.64 4.47 -13.91
C LEU A 25 9.77 3.63 -12.63
N GLY A 26 10.88 2.91 -12.45
CA GLY A 26 11.11 2.08 -11.25
C GLY A 26 11.06 2.88 -9.93
N ARG A 27 11.39 4.18 -9.96
CA ARG A 27 11.28 5.09 -8.79
C ARG A 27 9.84 5.47 -8.44
N GLU A 28 8.90 5.25 -9.36
CA GLU A 28 7.46 5.46 -9.14
C GLU A 28 6.79 4.24 -8.50
N ILE A 29 7.53 3.14 -8.30
CA ILE A 29 7.09 2.05 -7.42
C ILE A 29 7.21 2.56 -5.97
N ASP A 30 6.06 2.84 -5.37
CA ASP A 30 5.96 3.47 -4.06
C ASP A 30 6.18 2.46 -2.93
N ARG A 31 5.67 1.23 -3.13
CA ARG A 31 5.75 0.14 -2.15
C ARG A 31 5.43 -1.22 -2.78
N GLY A 32 6.19 -2.25 -2.41
CA GLY A 32 5.96 -3.63 -2.82
C GLY A 32 6.91 -4.13 -3.92
N PRO A 33 6.68 -5.32 -4.50
CA PRO A 33 5.54 -6.19 -4.23
C PRO A 33 5.52 -6.71 -2.80
N GLY A 34 4.32 -6.93 -2.28
CA GLY A 34 4.11 -7.20 -0.87
C GLY A 34 2.93 -8.12 -0.61
N ARG A 35 2.79 -8.55 0.64
CA ARG A 35 1.64 -9.29 1.16
C ARG A 35 1.06 -8.52 2.33
N HIS A 36 -0.15 -8.00 2.20
CA HIS A 36 -0.80 -7.34 3.32
C HIS A 36 -1.18 -8.36 4.40
N GLY A 37 -1.11 -7.96 5.68
CA GLY A 37 -1.71 -8.74 6.77
C GLY A 37 -3.24 -8.59 6.75
N LEU A 38 -3.70 -7.35 6.84
CA LEU A 38 -5.07 -6.97 6.48
C LEU A 38 -5.36 -7.41 5.03
N SER A 39 -6.55 -7.90 4.70
CA SER A 39 -6.90 -8.44 3.36
C SER A 39 -6.20 -9.73 2.90
N ASN A 40 -4.98 -10.02 3.38
CA ASN A 40 -4.09 -11.07 2.86
C ASN A 40 -3.73 -10.93 1.35
N ALA A 41 -4.06 -9.79 0.72
CA ALA A 41 -3.82 -9.57 -0.69
C ALA A 41 -2.31 -9.46 -0.99
N LEU A 42 -1.90 -9.96 -2.15
CA LEU A 42 -0.65 -9.50 -2.77
C LEU A 42 -0.90 -8.11 -3.33
N PHE A 43 0.07 -7.23 -3.21
CA PHE A 43 -0.07 -5.86 -3.67
C PHE A 43 1.22 -5.32 -4.29
N LEU A 44 1.06 -4.29 -5.13
CA LEU A 44 2.11 -3.41 -5.61
C LEU A 44 1.51 -2.00 -5.71
N TYR A 45 2.17 -1.01 -5.12
CA TYR A 45 1.78 0.39 -5.26
C TYR A 45 2.69 1.10 -6.26
N VAL A 46 2.09 1.75 -7.24
CA VAL A 46 2.76 2.59 -8.23
C VAL A 46 2.10 3.97 -8.27
N ARG A 47 2.77 4.93 -8.90
CA ARG A 47 2.27 6.29 -9.07
C ARG A 47 2.14 6.64 -10.54
N ASP A 48 1.09 7.38 -10.86
CA ASP A 48 0.91 7.95 -12.18
C ASP A 48 1.72 9.26 -12.34
N PRO A 49 1.74 9.87 -13.54
CA PRO A 49 2.48 11.11 -13.77
C PRO A 49 2.06 12.29 -12.87
N ASP A 50 0.82 12.32 -12.40
CA ASP A 50 0.28 13.34 -11.48
C ASP A 50 0.46 12.94 -10.00
N GLN A 51 1.23 11.87 -9.74
CA GLN A 51 1.54 11.31 -8.42
C GLN A 51 0.34 10.72 -7.66
N HIS A 52 -0.75 10.43 -8.37
CA HIS A 52 -1.86 9.65 -7.85
C HIS A 52 -1.42 8.19 -7.61
N ARG A 53 -1.73 7.67 -6.43
CA ARG A 53 -1.33 6.32 -6.03
C ARG A 53 -2.32 5.29 -6.59
N ILE A 54 -1.77 4.29 -7.27
CA ILE A 54 -2.49 3.14 -7.82
C ILE A 54 -2.03 1.88 -7.09
N GLU A 55 -2.97 1.09 -6.59
CA GLU A 55 -2.73 -0.24 -6.05
C GLU A 55 -3.09 -1.29 -7.10
N LEU A 56 -2.14 -2.16 -7.43
CA LEU A 56 -2.42 -3.41 -8.13
C LEU A 56 -2.44 -4.52 -7.09
N PHE A 57 -3.50 -5.33 -7.07
CA PHE A 57 -3.62 -6.39 -6.07
C PHE A 57 -4.24 -7.68 -6.59
N THR A 58 -3.97 -8.80 -5.92
CA THR A 58 -4.61 -10.09 -6.20
C THR A 58 -4.70 -10.95 -4.93
N THR A 59 -5.34 -12.11 -5.02
CA THR A 59 -5.45 -13.11 -3.93
C THR A 59 -6.10 -12.56 -2.65
N HIS A 60 -7.07 -11.65 -2.79
CA HIS A 60 -7.92 -11.22 -1.68
C HIS A 60 -8.85 -12.37 -1.25
N TYR A 61 -9.22 -12.43 0.03
CA TYR A 61 -10.25 -13.37 0.50
C TYR A 61 -11.66 -12.96 0.04
N GLN A 62 -12.53 -13.95 -0.12
CA GLN A 62 -13.95 -13.70 -0.36
C GLN A 62 -14.69 -13.71 0.98
N PHE A 63 -15.48 -12.66 1.24
CA PHE A 63 -16.36 -12.58 2.39
C PHE A 63 -17.81 -12.59 1.90
N ILE A 64 -18.53 -13.69 2.14
CA ILE A 64 -19.90 -13.90 1.65
C ILE A 64 -20.86 -14.18 2.81
N ASP A 65 -20.35 -14.81 3.85
CA ASP A 65 -21.10 -15.27 5.02
C ASP A 65 -21.20 -14.12 6.03
N LEU A 66 -22.43 -13.81 6.45
CA LEU A 66 -22.73 -12.66 7.32
C LEU A 66 -22.40 -12.96 8.78
N GLU A 67 -22.32 -14.24 9.14
CA GLU A 67 -22.04 -14.74 10.47
C GLU A 67 -20.54 -14.74 10.78
N THR A 68 -19.70 -14.63 9.75
CA THR A 68 -18.24 -14.63 9.89
C THR A 68 -17.79 -13.35 10.64
N PRO A 69 -17.20 -13.49 11.85
CA PRO A 69 -16.81 -12.33 12.65
C PRO A 69 -15.60 -11.60 12.03
N PRO A 70 -15.48 -10.27 12.22
CA PRO A 70 -14.34 -9.52 11.70
C PRO A 70 -13.05 -9.96 12.41
N ILE A 71 -12.00 -10.15 11.62
CA ILE A 71 -10.64 -10.34 12.14
C ILE A 71 -10.15 -9.01 12.68
N ARG A 72 -9.80 -8.99 13.98
CA ARG A 72 -9.25 -7.80 14.65
C ARG A 72 -7.74 -7.90 14.72
N TRP A 73 -7.07 -6.79 14.42
CA TRP A 73 -5.63 -6.67 14.46
C TRP A 73 -5.22 -5.69 15.55
N ASP A 74 -4.14 -5.98 16.25
CA ASP A 74 -3.52 -5.03 17.17
C ASP A 74 -2.80 -3.94 16.35
N VAL A 75 -3.01 -2.67 16.70
CA VAL A 75 -2.38 -1.53 16.01
C VAL A 75 -0.87 -1.51 16.26
N SER A 76 -0.38 -2.15 17.31
CA SER A 76 1.05 -2.31 17.59
C SER A 76 1.70 -3.43 16.78
N ASP A 77 0.93 -4.35 16.17
CA ASP A 77 1.48 -5.45 15.38
C ASP A 77 1.85 -4.97 13.96
N PRO A 78 3.14 -4.91 13.58
CA PRO A 78 3.56 -4.48 12.25
C PRO A 78 3.09 -5.42 11.14
N GLN A 79 2.83 -6.70 11.44
CA GLN A 79 2.35 -7.68 10.46
C GLN A 79 0.97 -7.31 9.93
N ARG A 80 0.18 -6.49 10.64
CA ARG A 80 -1.11 -5.99 10.15
C ARG A 80 -0.97 -5.29 8.79
N ALA A 81 0.12 -4.54 8.58
CA ALA A 81 0.32 -3.76 7.38
C ALA A 81 0.95 -4.60 6.26
N GLN A 82 1.93 -5.44 6.62
CA GLN A 82 2.64 -6.31 5.68
C GLN A 82 3.23 -7.54 6.38
N LEU A 83 2.92 -8.74 5.88
CA LEU A 83 3.40 -10.02 6.43
C LEU A 83 4.89 -10.26 6.17
N TRP A 84 5.47 -9.69 5.11
CA TRP A 84 6.89 -9.88 4.75
C TRP A 84 7.85 -8.91 5.45
N GLY A 85 7.35 -8.09 6.38
CA GLY A 85 8.16 -7.46 7.42
C GLY A 85 8.83 -6.13 7.12
N MET A 86 8.80 -5.60 5.89
CA MET A 86 9.31 -4.24 5.63
C MET A 86 8.22 -3.17 5.83
N PRO A 87 8.50 -2.10 6.63
CA PRO A 87 7.60 -0.96 6.77
C PRO A 87 7.45 -0.20 5.44
N ALA A 88 6.42 0.65 5.38
CA ALA A 88 6.22 1.52 4.23
C ALA A 88 7.18 2.72 4.31
N SER A 89 7.51 3.30 3.16
CA SER A 89 8.26 4.56 3.09
C SER A 89 7.48 5.72 3.71
N GLU A 90 8.19 6.77 4.12
CA GLU A 90 7.59 8.02 4.61
C GLU A 90 6.56 8.57 3.60
N ARG A 91 6.93 8.58 2.31
CA ARG A 91 6.04 9.03 1.22
C ARG A 91 4.73 8.24 1.14
N TRP A 92 4.71 6.96 1.52
CA TRP A 92 3.48 6.17 1.53
C TRP A 92 2.52 6.64 2.62
N PHE A 93 3.04 7.03 3.78
CA PHE A 93 2.25 7.50 4.92
C PHE A 93 1.73 8.93 4.76
N PHE A 94 2.55 9.83 4.21
CA PHE A 94 2.27 11.27 4.27
C PHE A 94 1.86 11.91 2.95
N GLU A 95 2.03 11.23 1.81
CA GLU A 95 1.58 11.75 0.53
C GLU A 95 0.27 11.09 0.07
N ALA A 96 -0.68 11.92 -0.33
CA ALA A 96 -1.96 11.49 -0.88
C ALA A 96 -2.47 12.52 -1.90
N SER A 97 -3.35 12.09 -2.79
CA SER A 97 -3.99 12.99 -3.76
C SER A 97 -4.99 13.94 -3.09
N GLU A 98 -4.98 15.19 -3.53
CA GLU A 98 -5.91 16.23 -3.09
C GLU A 98 -7.32 16.01 -3.66
N PHE A 99 -8.32 16.53 -2.94
CA PHE A 99 -9.69 16.69 -3.42
C PHE A 99 -9.98 18.18 -3.58
N PRO A 100 -9.85 18.77 -4.78
CA PRO A 100 -9.76 20.23 -4.96
C PRO A 100 -10.92 21.06 -4.40
N ALA A 101 -12.11 20.47 -4.26
CA ALA A 101 -13.30 21.15 -3.75
C ALA A 101 -13.54 20.94 -2.25
N GLU A 102 -12.71 20.15 -1.57
CA GLU A 102 -12.87 19.79 -0.17
C GLU A 102 -11.80 20.46 0.70
N PRO A 103 -12.16 21.19 1.77
CA PRO A 103 -11.18 21.75 2.68
C PRO A 103 -10.43 20.65 3.43
N VAL A 104 -9.10 20.77 3.52
CA VAL A 104 -8.27 19.86 4.30
C VAL A 104 -8.56 20.05 5.79
N GLN A 105 -8.80 18.94 6.50
CA GLN A 105 -8.97 18.92 7.94
C GLN A 105 -7.79 18.23 8.60
N GLU A 106 -7.25 18.85 9.64
CA GLU A 106 -6.18 18.25 10.44
C GLU A 106 -6.69 17.02 11.22
N PRO A 107 -5.92 15.93 11.27
CA PRO A 107 -6.32 14.75 12.02
C PRO A 107 -6.32 15.04 13.52
N LEU A 108 -7.30 14.46 14.24
CA LEU A 108 -7.39 14.56 15.69
C LEU A 108 -6.22 13.87 16.43
N LEU A 109 -5.58 12.91 15.76
CA LEU A 109 -4.45 12.13 16.27
C LEU A 109 -3.29 12.24 15.28
N LYS A 110 -2.13 12.65 15.77
CA LYS A 110 -0.87 12.60 15.02
C LYS A 110 -0.19 11.26 15.30
N ALA A 111 -0.18 10.39 14.31
CA ALA A 111 0.57 9.15 14.36
C ALA A 111 2.02 9.39 13.93
N ASN A 112 2.96 8.66 14.55
CA ASN A 112 4.36 8.59 14.10
C ASN A 112 4.68 7.12 13.75
N PRO A 113 4.28 6.64 12.57
CA PRO A 113 4.58 5.27 12.16
C PRO A 113 6.08 5.13 11.88
N GLU A 114 6.64 3.97 12.21
CA GLU A 114 8.00 3.62 11.77
C GLU A 114 8.04 3.55 10.23
N THR A 115 8.91 4.34 9.63
CA THR A 115 9.09 4.41 8.17
C THR A 115 10.20 3.46 7.71
N LEU A 116 10.22 3.15 6.40
CA LEU A 116 11.29 2.37 5.79
C LEU A 116 12.66 3.05 5.96
N GLU A 117 12.69 4.36 5.81
CA GLU A 117 13.89 5.18 5.97
C GLU A 117 14.44 5.08 7.41
N GLU A 118 13.58 5.24 8.42
CA GLU A 118 13.95 5.06 9.84
C GLU A 118 14.44 3.63 10.12
N TYR A 119 13.71 2.62 9.62
CA TYR A 119 14.07 1.21 9.79
C TYR A 119 15.45 0.88 9.19
N LEU A 120 15.80 1.50 8.06
CA LEU A 120 17.08 1.34 7.38
C LEU A 120 18.19 2.24 7.95
N GLY A 121 17.88 3.16 8.87
CA GLY A 121 18.83 4.14 9.41
C GLY A 121 19.30 5.17 8.37
N LEU A 122 18.43 5.51 7.41
CA LEU A 122 18.69 6.56 6.42
C LEU A 122 18.23 7.91 7.00
N HIS A 123 19.10 8.93 6.93
CA HIS A 123 18.85 10.29 7.41
C HIS A 123 19.15 11.32 6.32
#